data_AF-R8AUC5-F1
#
_entry.id   AF-R8AUC5-F1
#
_cell.length_a   1.000
_cell.length_b   1.000
_cell.length_c   1.000
_cell.angle_alpha   90.00
_cell.angle_beta   90.00
_cell.angle_gamma   90.00
#
_symmetry.space_group_name_H-M   'P 1'
#
loop_
_entity.id
_entity.type
_entity.pdbx_description
1 polymer ?
#
loop_
_entity_poly.entity_id
_entity_poly.type
_entity_poly.pdbx_seq_one_letter_code
_entity_poly.pdbx_strand_id
1 'polypeptide(L)'
;MVTRGFTLLEMMLVIVLLGTVTSMIVPTLSSGTKPVAHGAAATFWSQWTRLRDEALVSGEMVGVRVEPDGYQLMVRRQGQWQPVSRARQGSQVTLPPQVRSQLELAALPSVRAGGLDLQQQRLSLHDIELEMQSHSAERPPQLVFAEHQLERPFSLRFVQSYPSACWQVSVSAGQSPQLTECTVGG
;
A
#
# COMPACT_ATOMS: atom_id res chain seq x y z
N MET A 1 37.95 -16.74 -62.91
CA MET A 1 36.83 -16.80 -61.96
C MET A 1 37.20 -17.80 -60.89
N VAL A 2 37.52 -17.35 -59.67
CA VAL A 2 37.90 -18.25 -58.58
C VAL A 2 36.64 -18.68 -57.85
N THR A 3 36.17 -19.89 -58.13
CA THR A 3 35.09 -20.55 -57.41
C THR A 3 35.64 -21.02 -56.07
N ARG A 4 35.43 -20.23 -55.01
CA ARG A 4 35.77 -20.63 -53.64
C ARG A 4 34.77 -21.69 -53.20
N GLY A 5 35.20 -22.95 -53.18
CA GLY A 5 34.44 -24.06 -52.60
C GLY A 5 34.37 -23.87 -51.10
N PHE A 6 33.15 -23.78 -50.57
CA PHE A 6 32.87 -23.76 -49.13
C PHE A 6 33.55 -24.95 -48.47
N THR A 7 34.44 -24.67 -47.52
CA THR A 7 35.10 -25.74 -46.76
C THR A 7 34.09 -26.34 -45.79
N LEU A 8 34.19 -27.64 -45.51
CA LEU A 8 33.38 -28.30 -44.48
C LEU A 8 33.47 -27.58 -43.12
N LEU A 9 34.64 -27.00 -42.85
CA LEU A 9 34.91 -26.22 -41.64
C LEU A 9 34.04 -24.96 -41.54
N GLU A 10 33.76 -24.31 -42.67
CA GLU A 10 32.91 -23.11 -42.73
C GLU A 10 31.45 -23.45 -42.39
N MET A 11 30.93 -24.57 -42.91
CA MET A 11 29.59 -25.04 -42.56
C MET A 11 29.52 -25.53 -41.10
N MET A 12 30.57 -26.20 -40.60
CA MET A 12 30.65 -26.57 -39.18
C MET A 12 30.64 -25.34 -38.27
N LEU A 13 31.42 -24.31 -38.61
CA LEU A 13 31.47 -23.06 -37.86
C LEU A 13 30.11 -22.34 -37.88
N VAL A 14 29.45 -22.27 -39.04
CA VAL A 14 28.13 -21.63 -39.18
C VAL A 14 27.08 -22.33 -38.30
N ILE A 15 27.06 -23.67 -38.26
CA ILE A 15 26.14 -24.42 -37.40
C ILE A 15 26.46 -24.21 -35.92
N VAL A 16 27.74 -24.21 -35.55
CA VAL A 16 28.19 -23.91 -34.17
C VAL A 16 27.77 -22.50 -33.77
N LEU A 17 27.98 -21.51 -34.64
CA LEU A 17 27.59 -20.13 -34.39
C LEU A 17 26.07 -20.01 -34.24
N LEU A 18 25.28 -20.59 -35.15
CA LEU A 18 23.81 -20.65 -35.05
C LEU A 18 23.33 -21.35 -33.76
N GLY A 19 24.06 -22.36 -33.29
CA GLY A 19 23.79 -23.05 -32.03
C GLY A 19 24.13 -22.23 -30.79
N THR A 20 25.15 -21.38 -30.83
CA THR A 20 25.54 -20.53 -29.68
C THR A 20 24.67 -19.29 -29.49
N VAL A 21 23.93 -18.86 -30.53
CA VAL A 21 23.02 -17.69 -30.42
C VAL A 21 21.73 -17.97 -29.66
N THR A 22 21.46 -19.22 -29.22
CA THR A 22 20.40 -19.50 -28.25
C THR A 22 20.85 -19.17 -26.83
N SER A 23 21.39 -17.96 -26.64
CA SER A 23 21.60 -17.39 -25.32
C SER A 23 20.23 -17.15 -24.67
N MET A 24 19.86 -18.06 -23.77
CA MET A 24 18.88 -17.93 -22.71
C MET A 24 17.79 -16.88 -22.97
N ILE A 25 16.84 -17.19 -23.86
CA ILE A 25 15.54 -16.53 -23.81
C ILE A 25 14.95 -16.97 -22.46
N VAL A 26 14.94 -16.07 -21.48
CA VAL A 26 14.11 -16.28 -20.29
C VAL A 26 12.68 -16.14 -20.79
N PRO A 27 11.89 -17.23 -20.89
CA PRO A 27 10.48 -17.06 -21.16
C PRO A 27 9.93 -16.20 -20.02
N THR A 28 9.45 -15.00 -20.33
CA THR A 28 8.66 -14.23 -19.37
C THR A 28 7.33 -14.98 -19.24
N LEU A 29 7.25 -15.92 -18.29
CA LEU A 29 6.00 -16.57 -17.93
C LEU A 29 5.05 -15.50 -17.39
N SER A 30 4.29 -14.86 -18.29
CA SER A 30 3.18 -13.95 -17.98
C SER A 30 1.86 -14.62 -18.33
N SER A 31 1.62 -15.83 -17.82
CA SER A 31 0.35 -16.53 -18.01
C SER A 31 0.08 -17.42 -16.79
N GLY A 32 -0.46 -16.83 -15.72
CA GLY A 32 -1.01 -17.57 -14.58
C GLY A 32 -0.64 -17.04 -13.19
N THR A 33 0.48 -16.33 -13.04
CA THR A 33 0.84 -15.68 -11.76
C THR A 33 0.07 -14.37 -11.60
N LYS A 34 -0.73 -14.27 -10.52
CA LYS A 34 -1.43 -13.04 -10.15
C LYS A 34 -0.43 -11.86 -10.08
N PRO A 35 -0.82 -10.64 -10.49
CA PRO A 35 0.07 -9.47 -10.46
C PRO A 35 0.68 -9.24 -9.08
N VAL A 36 1.88 -8.64 -9.02
CA VAL A 36 2.53 -8.29 -7.75
C VAL A 36 1.66 -7.30 -6.96
N ALA A 37 0.97 -6.39 -7.66
CA ALA A 37 -0.05 -5.52 -7.06
C ALA A 37 -1.17 -6.29 -6.33
N HIS A 38 -1.68 -7.40 -6.90
CA HIS A 38 -2.67 -8.24 -6.24
C HIS A 38 -2.09 -8.83 -4.95
N GLY A 39 -0.86 -9.35 -5.00
CA GLY A 39 -0.20 -9.91 -3.81
C GLY A 39 -0.06 -8.88 -2.68
N ALA A 40 0.38 -7.67 -3.02
CA ALA A 40 0.48 -6.56 -2.07
C ALA A 40 -0.87 -6.15 -1.49
N ALA A 41 -1.89 -5.98 -2.34
CA ALA A 41 -3.24 -5.61 -1.94
C ALA A 41 -3.91 -6.69 -1.07
N ALA A 42 -3.79 -7.97 -1.44
CA ALA A 42 -4.32 -9.09 -0.66
C ALA A 42 -3.63 -9.23 0.70
N THR A 43 -2.31 -8.99 0.74
CA THR A 43 -1.54 -9.02 1.99
C THR A 43 -2.02 -7.91 2.93
N PHE A 44 -2.16 -6.68 2.41
CA PHE A 44 -2.72 -5.56 3.15
C PHE A 44 -4.14 -5.85 3.65
N TRP A 45 -5.04 -6.28 2.75
CA TRP A 45 -6.42 -6.63 3.06
C TRP A 45 -6.50 -7.63 4.21
N SER A 46 -5.73 -8.72 4.14
CA SER A 46 -5.73 -9.74 5.18
C SER A 46 -5.22 -9.22 6.54
N GLN A 47 -4.22 -8.34 6.53
CA GLN A 47 -3.67 -7.75 7.75
C GLN A 47 -4.63 -6.74 8.37
N TRP A 48 -5.24 -5.89 7.55
CA TRP A 48 -6.23 -4.92 8.00
C TRP A 48 -7.46 -5.60 8.60
N THR A 49 -8.04 -6.59 7.91
CA THR A 49 -9.18 -7.36 8.42
C THR A 49 -8.85 -8.00 9.77
N ARG A 50 -7.70 -8.67 9.89
CA ARG A 50 -7.29 -9.29 11.16
C ARG A 50 -7.10 -8.26 12.27
N LEU A 51 -6.44 -7.14 11.98
CA LEU A 51 -6.19 -6.09 12.96
C LEU A 51 -7.50 -5.47 13.46
N ARG A 52 -8.46 -5.30 12.55
CA ARG A 52 -9.80 -4.81 12.84
C ARG A 52 -10.61 -5.80 13.68
N ASP A 53 -10.57 -7.08 13.34
CA ASP A 53 -11.27 -8.11 14.10
C ASP A 53 -10.70 -8.24 15.53
N GLU A 54 -9.38 -8.09 15.69
CA GLU A 54 -8.73 -8.02 17.01
C GLU A 54 -9.12 -6.74 17.77
N ALA A 55 -9.21 -5.60 17.09
CA ALA A 55 -9.67 -4.33 17.67
C ALA A 55 -11.12 -4.41 18.17
N LEU A 56 -11.99 -5.13 17.45
CA LEU A 56 -13.36 -5.40 17.88
C LEU A 56 -13.43 -6.24 19.16
N VAL A 57 -12.53 -7.22 19.33
CA VAL A 57 -12.51 -8.07 20.53
C VAL A 57 -11.83 -7.38 21.71
N SER A 58 -10.76 -6.62 21.45
CA SER A 58 -9.96 -5.96 22.49
C SER A 58 -10.49 -4.58 22.90
N GLY A 59 -11.34 -3.97 22.07
CA GLY A 59 -11.76 -2.57 22.22
C GLY A 59 -10.63 -1.55 21.95
N GLU A 60 -9.45 -2.00 21.49
CA GLU A 60 -8.34 -1.09 21.16
C GLU A 60 -8.63 -0.33 19.86
N MET A 61 -8.20 0.93 19.78
CA MET A 61 -8.20 1.66 18.51
C MET A 61 -6.99 1.23 17.68
N VAL A 62 -7.20 0.89 16.42
CA VAL A 62 -6.14 0.50 15.49
C VAL A 62 -6.11 1.45 14.31
N GLY A 63 -4.97 1.56 13.67
CA GLY A 63 -4.80 2.45 12.54
C GLY A 63 -3.69 2.02 11.61
N VAL A 64 -3.74 2.57 10.40
CA VAL A 64 -2.68 2.39 9.40
C VAL A 64 -2.20 3.75 8.96
N ARG A 65 -0.88 3.91 8.98
CA ARG A 65 -0.20 4.99 8.28
C ARG A 65 0.18 4.48 6.90
N VAL A 66 -0.28 5.17 5.86
CA VAL A 66 0.00 4.80 4.47
C VAL A 66 1.05 5.76 3.93
N GLU A 67 2.16 5.20 3.45
CA GLU A 67 3.17 5.89 2.66
C GLU A 67 3.12 5.40 1.20
N PRO A 68 3.73 6.11 0.23
CA PRO A 68 3.74 5.65 -1.17
C PRO A 68 4.52 4.35 -1.41
N ASP A 69 5.49 4.07 -0.55
CA ASP A 69 6.44 2.96 -0.59
C ASP A 69 6.16 1.87 0.47
N GLY A 70 5.12 2.05 1.28
CA GLY A 70 4.86 1.17 2.40
C GLY A 70 3.65 1.56 3.23
N TYR A 71 3.43 0.82 4.31
CA TYR A 71 2.48 1.20 5.33
C TYR A 71 2.95 0.73 6.69
N GLN A 72 2.54 1.43 7.74
CA GLN A 72 2.78 1.04 9.12
C GLN A 72 1.47 0.77 9.85
N LEU A 73 1.37 -0.41 10.47
CA LEU A 73 0.27 -0.79 11.35
C LEU A 73 0.54 -0.21 12.75
N MET A 74 -0.46 0.46 13.30
CA MET A 74 -0.39 1.13 14.59
C MET A 74 -1.59 0.72 15.45
N VAL A 75 -1.38 0.70 16.76
CA VAL A 75 -2.41 0.48 17.78
C VAL A 75 -2.33 1.60 18.79
N ARG A 76 -3.47 2.05 19.30
CA ARG A 76 -3.55 3.09 20.31
C ARG A 76 -3.66 2.46 21.68
N ARG A 77 -2.59 2.58 22.47
CA ARG A 77 -2.51 2.08 23.85
C ARG A 77 -2.23 3.23 24.79
N GLN A 78 -2.98 3.30 25.89
CA GLN A 78 -2.83 4.37 26.90
C GLN A 78 -2.90 5.79 26.29
N GLY A 79 -3.73 5.96 25.26
CA GLY A 79 -3.88 7.23 24.55
C GLY A 79 -2.82 7.52 23.48
N GLN A 80 -1.73 6.77 23.45
CA GLN A 80 -0.61 6.93 22.51
C GLN A 80 -0.69 5.95 21.33
N TRP A 81 -0.37 6.42 20.13
CA TRP A 81 -0.17 5.55 18.97
C TRP A 81 1.18 4.87 19.08
N GLN A 82 1.18 3.55 18.95
CA GLN A 82 2.37 2.72 19.01
C GLN A 82 2.39 1.77 17.81
N PRO A 83 3.55 1.44 17.25
CA PRO A 83 3.65 0.47 16.18
C PRO A 83 3.20 -0.90 16.67
N VAL A 84 2.46 -1.64 15.83
CA VAL A 84 2.07 -3.02 16.14
C VAL A 84 3.32 -3.89 16.12
N SER A 85 3.93 -4.11 17.28
CA SER A 85 5.08 -5.01 17.42
C SER A 85 4.60 -6.44 17.58
N ARG A 86 4.74 -7.26 16.53
CA ARG A 86 4.51 -8.71 16.60
C ARG A 86 5.84 -9.44 16.44
N ALA A 87 6.07 -10.46 17.27
CA ALA A 87 7.34 -11.20 17.35
C ALA A 87 7.86 -11.80 16.02
N ARG A 88 7.05 -11.86 14.96
CA ARG A 88 7.43 -12.39 13.64
C ARG A 88 7.13 -11.46 12.45
N GLN A 89 6.59 -10.27 12.67
CA GLN A 89 6.29 -9.32 11.60
C GLN A 89 6.56 -7.90 12.09
N GLY A 90 7.34 -7.16 11.30
CA GLY A 90 7.55 -5.73 11.54
C GLY A 90 6.22 -4.99 11.49
N SER A 91 6.09 -3.94 12.30
CA SER A 91 4.96 -3.01 12.26
C SER A 91 4.88 -2.26 10.93
N GLN A 92 6.04 -2.10 10.27
CA GLN A 92 6.20 -1.44 8.98
C GLN A 92 6.36 -2.49 7.88
N VAL A 93 5.54 -2.35 6.84
CA VAL A 93 5.58 -3.17 5.64
C VAL A 93 6.06 -2.30 4.49
N THR A 94 7.20 -2.65 3.93
CA THR A 94 7.71 -2.03 2.69
C THR A 94 7.09 -2.72 1.48
N LEU A 95 6.56 -1.94 0.55
CA LEU A 95 6.00 -2.45 -0.69
C LEU A 95 7.12 -2.78 -1.69
N PRO A 96 6.90 -3.75 -2.60
CA PRO A 96 7.83 -3.99 -3.69
C PRO A 96 8.04 -2.72 -4.53
N PRO A 97 9.25 -2.46 -5.04
CA PRO A 97 9.57 -1.21 -5.75
C PRO A 97 8.75 -1.00 -7.03
N GLN A 98 8.14 -2.06 -7.57
CA GLN A 98 7.26 -1.96 -8.74
C GLN A 98 5.82 -1.56 -8.41
N VAL A 99 5.45 -1.52 -7.13
CA VAL A 99 4.09 -1.23 -6.64
C VAL A 99 4.09 0.05 -5.83
N ARG A 100 3.14 0.94 -6.11
CA ARG A 100 2.90 2.15 -5.32
C ARG A 100 1.51 2.13 -4.73
N SER A 101 1.40 2.57 -3.48
CA SER A 101 0.13 2.81 -2.80
C SER A 101 -0.37 4.23 -3.05
N GLN A 102 -1.66 4.36 -3.31
CA GLN A 102 -2.37 5.63 -3.36
C GLN A 102 -3.59 5.52 -2.47
N LEU A 103 -3.61 6.28 -1.36
CA LEU A 103 -4.73 6.35 -0.46
C LEU A 103 -5.70 7.45 -0.91
N GLU A 104 -6.97 7.09 -1.02
CA GLU A 104 -8.07 8.01 -1.27
C GLU A 104 -9.09 7.88 -0.13
N LEU A 105 -9.27 8.97 0.62
CA LEU A 105 -10.21 9.04 1.73
C LEU A 105 -11.53 9.61 1.21
N ALA A 106 -12.66 9.02 1.59
CA ALA A 106 -13.95 9.61 1.26
C ALA A 106 -14.06 11.02 1.87
N ALA A 107 -14.55 11.95 1.05
CA ALA A 107 -14.76 13.32 1.50
C ALA A 107 -15.70 13.32 2.71
N LEU A 108 -15.28 14.01 3.78
CA LEU A 108 -16.17 14.29 4.90
C LEU A 108 -17.30 15.19 4.38
N PRO A 109 -18.56 14.97 4.78
CA PRO A 109 -19.63 15.90 4.45
C PRO A 109 -19.22 17.27 4.99
N SER A 110 -19.11 18.25 4.08
CA SER A 110 -18.83 19.63 4.46
C SER A 110 -20.02 20.13 5.27
N VAL A 111 -19.91 20.10 6.59
CA VAL A 111 -20.83 20.86 7.43
C VAL A 111 -20.56 22.31 7.07
N ARG A 112 -21.48 22.93 6.33
CA ARG A 112 -21.49 24.39 6.20
C ARG A 112 -21.51 24.91 7.63
N ALA A 113 -20.41 25.49 8.08
CA ALA A 113 -20.38 26.29 9.29
C ALA A 113 -21.32 27.46 9.04
N GLY A 114 -22.61 27.25 9.35
CA GLY A 114 -23.60 28.30 9.37
C GLY A 114 -23.14 29.28 10.42
N GLY A 115 -22.70 30.46 9.95
CA GLY A 115 -22.28 31.63 10.72
C GLY A 115 -22.23 31.46 12.23
N LEU A 116 -21.20 30.78 12.72
CA LEU A 116 -20.74 31.02 14.08
C LEU A 116 -19.72 32.13 13.97
N ASP A 117 -20.22 33.32 14.30
CA ASP A 117 -19.43 34.52 14.56
C ASP A 117 -18.34 34.14 15.57
N LEU A 118 -17.14 33.82 15.07
CA LEU A 118 -15.95 33.63 15.87
C LEU A 118 -15.43 35.01 16.30
N GLN A 119 -16.27 35.73 17.04
CA GLN A 119 -15.86 36.93 17.73
C GLN A 119 -15.04 36.52 18.95
N GLN A 120 -13.73 36.49 18.73
CA GLN A 120 -12.71 36.88 19.72
C GLN A 120 -12.82 36.24 21.11
N GLN A 121 -12.65 34.92 21.19
CA GLN A 121 -11.94 34.39 22.36
C GLN A 121 -10.48 34.17 21.94
N ARG A 122 -9.65 35.21 22.13
CA ARG A 122 -8.20 35.05 22.23
C ARG A 122 -7.96 34.10 23.40
N LEU A 123 -8.01 32.80 23.15
CA LEU A 123 -7.30 31.84 23.98
C LEU A 123 -5.83 32.21 23.82
N SER A 124 -5.22 32.64 24.92
CA SER A 124 -3.82 33.05 24.97
C SER A 124 -2.97 31.95 24.34
N LEU A 125 -2.22 32.30 23.30
CA LEU A 125 -1.31 31.40 22.58
C LEU A 125 -0.17 30.83 23.47
N HIS A 126 -0.18 31.07 24.78
CA HIS A 126 0.90 30.71 25.70
C HIS A 126 0.68 29.40 26.46
N ASP A 127 -0.52 28.81 26.46
CA ASP A 127 -0.78 27.53 27.14
C ASP A 127 -0.75 26.31 26.19
N ILE A 128 -0.77 26.52 24.86
CA ILE A 128 -0.69 25.43 23.87
C ILE A 128 0.74 24.88 23.77
N GLU A 129 1.74 25.69 24.12
CA GLU A 129 3.15 25.34 23.96
C GLU A 129 3.66 24.35 25.03
N LEU A 130 2.97 24.28 26.19
CA LEU A 130 3.35 23.43 27.32
C LEU A 130 2.81 21.98 27.25
N GLU A 131 1.81 21.68 26.43
CA GLU A 131 1.35 20.30 26.17
C GLU A 131 2.10 19.61 25.03
N MET A 132 2.95 20.33 24.30
CA MET A 132 3.65 19.83 23.10
C MET A 132 4.95 19.06 23.41
N GLN A 133 5.34 18.91 24.68
CA GLN A 133 6.67 18.44 25.08
C GLN A 133 6.78 17.03 25.71
N SER A 134 5.74 16.19 25.72
CA SER A 134 5.84 14.93 26.50
C SER A 134 5.25 13.66 25.88
N HIS A 135 4.90 13.62 24.60
CA HIS A 135 4.44 12.39 23.96
C HIS A 135 5.16 12.24 22.63
N SER A 136 6.09 11.29 22.54
CA SER A 136 6.82 10.93 21.31
C SER A 136 5.84 10.76 20.15
N ALA A 137 5.68 11.84 19.38
CA ALA A 137 4.62 11.96 18.39
C ALA A 137 5.05 11.24 17.10
N GLU A 138 4.95 9.91 17.10
CA GLU A 138 4.80 9.21 15.82
C GLU A 138 3.61 9.82 15.09
N ARG A 139 3.79 10.13 13.80
CA ARG A 139 2.75 10.76 12.97
C ARG A 139 1.47 9.92 13.06
N PRO A 140 0.31 10.57 13.30
CA PRO A 140 -0.93 9.84 13.50
C PRO A 140 -1.28 9.04 12.24
N PRO A 141 -1.86 7.84 12.39
CA PRO A 141 -2.31 7.05 11.27
C PRO A 141 -3.44 7.79 10.51
N GLN A 142 -3.43 7.67 9.19
CA GLN A 142 -4.43 8.30 8.32
C GLN A 142 -5.74 7.50 8.31
N LEU A 143 -5.61 6.17 8.38
CA LEU A 143 -6.72 5.23 8.54
C LEU A 143 -6.85 4.88 10.02
N VAL A 144 -8.04 5.04 10.57
CA VAL A 144 -8.33 4.73 11.97
C VAL A 144 -9.61 3.92 12.01
N PHE A 145 -9.56 2.83 12.76
CA PHE A 145 -10.70 2.01 13.12
C PHE A 145 -10.85 1.98 14.64
N ALA A 146 -12.08 2.18 15.09
CA ALA A 146 -12.48 2.06 16.48
C ALA A 146 -13.86 1.39 16.52
N GLU A 147 -14.07 0.46 17.45
CA GLU A 147 -15.33 -0.28 17.58
C GLU A 147 -16.57 0.62 17.69
N HIS A 148 -16.44 1.77 18.36
CA HIS A 148 -17.54 2.69 18.64
C HIS A 148 -17.62 3.87 17.67
N GLN A 149 -16.71 3.98 16.70
CA GLN A 149 -16.65 5.11 15.77
C GLN A 149 -17.06 4.68 14.37
N LEU A 150 -17.80 5.54 13.68
CA LEU A 150 -18.11 5.32 12.27
C LEU A 150 -16.80 5.27 11.46
N GLU A 151 -16.49 4.10 10.89
CA GLU A 151 -15.29 3.91 10.06
C GLU A 151 -15.38 4.84 8.84
N ARG A 152 -14.38 5.72 8.67
CA ARG A 152 -14.31 6.62 7.52
C ARG A 152 -14.11 5.77 6.27
N PRO A 153 -14.99 5.86 5.25
CA PRO A 153 -14.79 5.11 4.03
C PRO A 153 -13.49 5.50 3.34
N PHE A 154 -12.77 4.51 2.81
CA PHE A 154 -11.51 4.74 2.12
C PHE A 154 -11.31 3.73 0.99
N SER A 155 -10.51 4.11 0.01
CA SER A 155 -10.00 3.24 -1.04
C SER A 155 -8.48 3.35 -1.09
N LEU A 156 -7.80 2.23 -0.82
CA LEU A 156 -6.35 2.13 -0.96
C LEU A 156 -6.03 1.37 -2.25
N ARG A 157 -5.45 2.08 -3.22
CA ARG A 157 -5.08 1.54 -4.53
C ARG A 157 -3.60 1.13 -4.54
N PHE A 158 -3.33 -0.02 -5.13
CA PHE A 158 -1.99 -0.57 -5.37
C PHE A 158 -1.79 -0.65 -6.89
N VAL A 159 -0.97 0.27 -7.40
CA VAL A 159 -0.71 0.41 -8.83
C VAL A 159 0.67 -0.16 -9.12
N GLN A 160 0.74 -1.10 -10.07
CA GLN A 160 1.97 -1.66 -10.61
C GLN A 160 2.25 -1.07 -11.99
N SER A 161 3.48 -0.59 -12.22
CA SER A 161 3.84 0.04 -13.50
C SER A 161 4.03 -0.98 -14.64
N TYR A 162 4.67 -2.13 -14.38
CA TYR A 162 4.91 -3.16 -15.39
C TYR A 162 4.91 -4.60 -14.79
N PRO A 163 4.14 -5.54 -15.35
CA PRO A 163 2.98 -5.29 -16.21
C PRO A 163 1.97 -4.35 -15.51
N SER A 164 1.28 -3.50 -16.27
CA SER A 164 0.32 -2.54 -15.71
C SER A 164 -0.84 -3.29 -15.07
N ALA A 165 -0.95 -3.18 -13.75
CA ALA A 165 -2.03 -3.80 -12.97
C ALA A 165 -2.45 -2.87 -11.84
N CYS A 166 -3.73 -2.82 -11.52
CA CYS A 166 -4.27 -2.03 -10.43
C CYS A 166 -5.19 -2.90 -9.59
N TRP A 167 -4.94 -2.93 -8.28
CA TRP A 167 -5.79 -3.59 -7.30
C TRP A 167 -6.11 -2.61 -6.19
N GLN A 168 -7.33 -2.63 -5.67
CA GLN A 168 -7.74 -1.73 -4.61
C GLN A 168 -8.42 -2.46 -3.46
N VAL A 169 -8.19 -1.94 -2.26
CA VAL A 169 -8.89 -2.34 -1.04
C VAL A 169 -9.78 -1.18 -0.64
N SER A 170 -11.10 -1.38 -0.72
CA SER A 170 -12.08 -0.38 -0.32
C SER A 170 -12.83 -0.83 0.93
N VAL A 171 -13.12 0.14 1.79
CA VAL A 171 -14.01 -0.03 2.93
C VAL A 171 -15.09 1.03 2.85
N SER A 172 -16.34 0.57 2.89
CA SER A 172 -17.52 1.44 3.04
C SER A 172 -17.93 1.49 4.51
N ALA A 173 -18.67 2.52 4.89
CA ALA A 173 -19.15 2.70 6.27
C ALA A 173 -19.91 1.45 6.76
N GLY A 174 -19.37 0.78 7.78
CA GLY A 174 -19.99 -0.41 8.38
C GLY A 174 -19.92 -1.69 7.55
N GLN A 175 -19.16 -1.72 6.45
CA GLN A 175 -18.97 -2.92 5.63
C GLN A 175 -17.59 -3.55 5.85
N SER A 176 -17.45 -4.83 5.50
CA SER A 176 -16.14 -5.48 5.45
C SER A 176 -15.29 -4.92 4.31
N PRO A 177 -13.95 -4.86 4.46
CA PRO A 177 -13.05 -4.48 3.39
C PRO A 177 -13.25 -5.43 2.22
N GLN A 178 -13.31 -4.89 1.02
CA GLN A 178 -13.41 -5.64 -0.23
C GLN A 178 -12.12 -5.46 -1.03
N LEU A 179 -11.66 -6.54 -1.66
CA LEU A 179 -10.52 -6.52 -2.59
C LEU A 179 -11.08 -6.59 -4.01
N THR A 180 -10.86 -5.53 -4.78
CA THR A 180 -11.41 -5.39 -6.14
C THR A 180 -10.29 -5.01 -7.10
N GLU A 181 -10.38 -5.49 -8.34
CA GLU A 181 -9.52 -5.01 -9.42
C GLU A 181 -9.91 -3.57 -9.79
N CYS A 182 -8.93 -2.71 -10.04
CA CYS A 182 -9.17 -1.36 -10.57
C CYS A 182 -8.64 -1.23 -11.99
N THR A 183 -9.24 -0.34 -12.76
CA THR A 183 -8.70 0.04 -14.06
C THR A 183 -7.54 1.01 -13.85
N VAL A 184 -6.43 0.77 -14.56
CA VAL A 184 -5.31 1.73 -14.64
C VAL A 184 -5.79 2.86 -15.56
N GLY A 185 -6.62 3.77 -15.03
CA GLY A 185 -7.13 4.93 -15.76
C GLY A 185 -6.00 5.94 -16.01
N GLY A 186 -5.84 6.34 -17.27
CA GLY A 186 -4.81 7.27 -17.75
C GLY A 186 -5.07 8.74 -17.43
#